data_AF-A0A9D2U2L5-F1
#
_entry.id   AF-A0A9D2U2L5-F1
#
_cell.length_a   1.000
_cell.length_b   1.000
_cell.length_c   1.000
_cell.angle_alpha   90.00
_cell.angle_beta   90.00
_cell.angle_gamma   90.00
#
_symmetry.space_group_name_H-M   'P 1'
#
loop_
_entity.id
_entity.type
_entity.pdbx_description
1 polymer ?
#
loop_
_entity_poly.entity_id
_entity_poly.type
_entity_poly.pdbx_seq_one_letter_code
_entity_poly.pdbx_strand_id
1 'polypeptide(L)' 'MFKKEMIAMLLAGGQGSRLGVLTAKVAKPAVAFGGKYRIIDFPLSNCI' A
#
# COMPACT_ATOMS: atom_id res chain seq x y z
N MET A 1 -16.84 -24.60 5.35
CA MET A 1 -17.01 -23.25 4.78
C MET A 1 -16.27 -23.22 3.45
N PHE A 2 -16.97 -23.07 2.33
CA PHE A 2 -16.31 -22.97 1.02
C PHE A 2 -15.52 -21.66 0.97
N LYS A 3 -14.20 -21.72 0.77
CA LYS A 3 -13.40 -20.51 0.51
C LYS A 3 -13.78 -20.01 -0.88
N LYS A 4 -14.27 -18.77 -0.95
CA LYS A 4 -14.52 -18.10 -2.22
C LYS A 4 -13.18 -17.78 -2.87
N GLU A 5 -12.93 -18.29 -4.07
CA GLU A 5 -11.73 -17.91 -4.82
C GLU A 5 -11.87 -16.47 -5.28
N MET A 6 -10.97 -15.60 -4.82
CA MET A 6 -10.91 -14.19 -5.21
C MET A 6 -9.46 -13.76 -5.38
N ILE A 7 -9.23 -12.89 -6.36
CA ILE A 7 -7.93 -12.27 -6.63
C ILE A 7 -8.05 -10.78 -6.33
N ALA A 8 -7.15 -10.28 -5.48
CA ALA A 8 -7.00 -8.85 -5.24
C ALA A 8 -5.85 -8.30 -6.09
N MET A 9 -6.11 -7.25 -6.87
CA MET A 9 -5.09 -6.52 -7.63
C MET A 9 -4.92 -5.12 -7.07
N LEU A 10 -3.76 -4.86 -6.44
CA LEU A 10 -3.45 -3.56 -5.86
C LEU A 10 -2.69 -2.70 -6.88
N LEU A 11 -3.27 -1.56 -7.26
CA LEU A 11 -2.61 -0.57 -8.11
C LEU A 11 -1.68 0.33 -7.27
N ALA A 12 -0.54 -0.22 -6.87
CA ALA A 12 0.43 0.42 -5.98
C ALA A 12 1.40 1.39 -6.72
N GLY A 13 0.97 1.98 -7.83
CA GLY A 13 1.77 2.85 -8.69
C GLY A 13 1.37 4.33 -8.62
N GLY A 14 2.33 5.22 -8.89
CA GLY A 14 2.12 6.67 -8.98
C GLY A 14 3.24 7.46 -8.31
N GLN A 15 3.59 8.61 -8.89
CA GLN A 15 4.75 9.43 -8.48
C GLN A 15 4.68 9.91 -7.03
N GLY A 16 3.48 10.05 -6.46
CA GLY A 16 3.33 10.56 -5.10
C GLY A 16 3.77 12.02 -4.94
N SER A 17 3.81 12.81 -6.02
CA SER A 17 4.37 14.17 -6.08
C SER A 17 3.93 15.13 -4.97
N ARG A 18 2.70 14.97 -4.46
CA ARG A 18 2.15 15.75 -3.34
C ARG A 18 2.80 15.47 -1.98
N LEU A 19 3.55 14.38 -1.82
CA LEU A 19 4.26 14.01 -0.59
C LEU A 19 5.72 14.47 -0.58
N GLY A 20 6.18 15.13 -1.65
CA GLY A 20 7.50 15.75 -1.73
C GLY A 20 8.64 14.81 -1.38
N VAL A 21 9.46 15.18 -0.38
CA VAL A 21 10.65 14.42 0.04
C VAL A 21 10.34 13.00 0.50
N LEU A 22 9.12 12.74 0.98
CA LEU A 22 8.72 11.41 1.45
C LEU A 22 8.65 10.38 0.32
N THR A 23 8.45 10.81 -0.93
CA THR A 23 8.40 9.94 -2.11
C THR A 23 9.56 10.18 -3.07
N ALA A 24 10.61 10.87 -2.64
CA ALA A 24 11.76 11.18 -3.49
C ALA A 24 12.57 9.93 -3.91
N LYS A 25 12.58 8.90 -3.05
CA LYS A 25 13.34 7.66 -3.27
C LYS A 25 12.48 6.39 -3.20
N VAL A 26 11.21 6.53 -2.81
CA VAL A 26 10.29 5.41 -2.60
C VAL A 26 8.93 5.74 -3.18
N ALA A 27 8.21 4.72 -3.65
CA ALA A 27 6.84 4.90 -4.11
C ALA A 27 5.91 5.26 -2.93
N LYS A 28 4.83 6.00 -3.20
CA LYS A 28 3.83 6.39 -2.18
C LYS A 28 3.38 5.23 -1.28
N PRO A 29 3.11 4.01 -1.77
CA PRO A 29 2.66 2.93 -0.89
C PRO A 29 3.72 2.44 0.11
N ALA A 30 5.01 2.68 -0.17
CA ALA A 30 6.12 2.28 0.70
C ALA A 30 6.43 3.31 1.81
N VAL A 31 5.76 4.47 1.81
CA VAL A 31 5.90 5.50 2.84
C VAL A 31 5.46 4.94 4.19
N ALA A 32 6.27 5.19 5.22
CA ALA A 32 5.99 4.77 6.59
C ALA A 32 4.74 5.47 7.14
N PHE A 33 3.95 4.75 7.93
CA PHE A 33 2.71 5.21 8.54
C PHE A 33 2.56 4.59 9.94
N GLY A 34 2.18 5.38 10.94
CA GLY A 34 1.89 4.86 12.29
C GLY A 34 3.09 4.16 12.97
N GLY A 35 4.32 4.60 12.70
CA GLY A 35 5.55 4.10 13.33
C GLY A 35 6.08 2.79 12.74
N LYS A 36 5.26 1.73 12.72
CA LYS A 36 5.68 0.38 12.29
C LYS A 36 5.22 0.00 10.87
N TYR A 37 4.17 0.66 10.36
CA TYR A 37 3.50 0.24 9.14
C TYR A 37 3.94 1.06 7.93
N ARG A 38 3.52 0.63 6.76
CA ARG A 38 3.54 1.37 5.50
C ARG A 38 2.11 1.52 4.99
N ILE A 39 1.90 2.49 4.10
CA ILE A 39 0.57 2.73 3.50
C ILE A 39 0.02 1.46 2.83
N ILE A 40 0.85 0.64 2.18
CA ILE A 40 0.44 -0.61 1.51
C ILE A 40 -0.07 -1.70 2.46
N ASP A 41 0.29 -1.65 3.75
CA ASP A 41 -0.06 -2.72 4.69
C ASP A 41 -1.57 -2.75 4.96
N PHE A 42 -2.25 -1.60 4.88
CA PHE A 42 -3.69 -1.47 5.09
C PHE A 42 -4.52 -2.20 4.02
N PRO A 43 -4.38 -1.92 2.70
CA PRO A 43 -5.14 -2.63 1.68
C PRO A 43 -4.79 -4.12 1.61
N LEU A 44 -3.54 -4.51 1.91
CA LEU A 44 -3.15 -5.93 1.98
C LEU A 44 -3.80 -6.66 3.16
N SER A 45 -3.85 -6.03 4.34
CA SER A 45 -4.49 -6.62 5.53
C SER A 45 -6.00 -6.80 5.35
N ASN A 46 -6.64 -5.93 4.57
CA ASN A 46 -8.07 -6.06 4.21
C ASN A 46 -8.36 -7.24 3.26
N CYS A 47 -7.34 -7.82 2.62
CA CYS A 47 -7.49 -8.94 1.69
C CYS A 47 -7.37 -10.32 2.36
N ILE A 48 -7.19 -10.39 3.68
CA ILE A 48 -7.01 -11.63 4.46
C ILE A 48 -8.33 -12.07 5.10
#